data_AF-A0A352R391-F1
#
_entry.id   AF-A0A352R391-F1
#
_cell.length_a   1.000
_cell.length_b   1.000
_cell.length_c   1.000
_cell.angle_alpha   90.00
_cell.angle_beta   90.00
_cell.angle_gamma   90.00
#
_symmetry.space_group_name_H-M   'P 1'
#
loop_
_entity.id
_entity.type
_entity.pdbx_description
1 polymer ?
#
loop_
_entity_poly.entity_id
_entity_poly.type
_entity_poly.pdbx_seq_one_letter_code
_entity_poly.pdbx_strand_id
1 'polypeptide(L)'
;MRGDELKAYSSDVLRHCYKAGMKLRFIDRSAYRRLREVAWQPSQQQILDWQLPETYTLLPEGGSGPYNQLGCRQLWQEIEAEGHPEHIWLAAGTGSTARGLLHAMPINSTTHITVISAVKGAHQEAKETTSVAMHRGIPLTWIDETTFGGFAKSNTQLEQSRQAFQQATNIYLDPVYNAKVWWHLEHNQSLPSGKIVWIHTGGFRPPITTTALG
;
A
#
# COMPACT_ATOMS: atom_id res chain seq x y z
N MET A 1 10.19 -3.72 13.17
CA MET A 1 8.95 -4.53 12.99
C MET A 1 8.02 -4.25 14.15
N ARG A 2 6.76 -3.89 13.88
CA ARG A 2 5.76 -3.63 14.92
C ARG A 2 5.34 -4.94 15.60
N GLY A 3 5.35 -4.95 16.93
CA GLY A 3 4.97 -6.09 17.77
C GLY A 3 6.21 -6.73 18.37
N ASP A 4 6.47 -6.43 19.64
CA ASP A 4 7.56 -6.99 20.46
C ASP A 4 7.31 -8.45 20.87
N GLU A 5 6.07 -8.92 20.73
CA GLU A 5 5.68 -10.32 20.88
C GLU A 5 6.13 -11.21 19.70
N LEU A 6 6.48 -10.61 18.57
CA LEU A 6 6.80 -11.33 17.34
C LEU A 6 8.27 -11.77 17.30
N LYS A 7 8.52 -12.79 16.48
CA LYS A 7 9.83 -13.38 16.23
C LYS A 7 10.04 -13.54 14.73
N ALA A 8 11.28 -13.81 14.34
CA ALA A 8 11.67 -14.00 12.94
C ALA A 8 10.85 -15.09 12.21
N TYR A 9 10.22 -16.01 12.93
CA TYR A 9 9.44 -17.11 12.37
C TYR A 9 7.92 -16.96 12.59
N SER A 10 7.45 -15.82 13.12
CA SER A 10 6.03 -15.56 13.38
C SER A 10 5.17 -15.41 12.12
N SER A 11 5.79 -15.20 10.96
CA SER A 11 5.11 -15.24 9.66
C SER A 11 6.08 -15.66 8.56
N ASP A 12 5.54 -16.09 7.41
CA ASP A 12 6.33 -16.48 6.25
C ASP A 12 7.19 -15.32 5.72
N VAL A 13 6.68 -14.09 5.78
CA VAL A 13 7.41 -12.88 5.38
C VAL A 13 8.58 -12.63 6.32
N LEU A 14 8.34 -12.68 7.64
CA LEU A 14 9.43 -12.50 8.61
C LEU A 14 10.48 -13.60 8.44
N ARG A 15 10.04 -14.84 8.17
CA ARG A 15 10.94 -15.97 7.96
C ARG A 15 11.76 -15.78 6.69
N HIS A 16 11.14 -15.32 5.62
CA HIS A 16 11.82 -15.00 4.37
C HIS A 16 12.87 -13.89 4.58
N CYS A 17 12.49 -12.77 5.20
CA CYS A 17 13.41 -11.67 5.52
C CYS A 17 14.60 -12.15 6.35
N TYR A 18 14.35 -12.97 7.38
CA TYR A 18 15.41 -13.53 8.20
C TYR A 18 16.34 -14.46 7.41
N LYS A 19 15.79 -15.36 6.59
CA LYS A 19 16.56 -16.24 5.69
C LYS A 19 17.36 -15.47 4.64
N ALA A 20 16.87 -14.31 4.21
CA ALA A 20 17.56 -13.40 3.32
C ALA A 20 18.66 -12.57 4.02
N GLY A 21 18.94 -12.82 5.30
CA GLY A 21 20.00 -12.15 6.06
C GLY A 21 19.60 -10.82 6.70
N MET A 22 18.32 -10.46 6.69
CA MET A 22 17.86 -9.22 7.33
C MET A 22 17.95 -9.32 8.86
N LYS A 23 18.48 -8.28 9.50
CA LYS A 23 18.44 -8.12 10.96
C LYS A 23 17.07 -7.57 11.36
N LEU A 24 16.20 -8.43 11.89
CA LEU A 24 14.85 -8.07 12.31
C LEU A 24 14.85 -7.54 13.75
N ARG A 25 14.39 -6.30 13.94
CA ARG A 25 14.18 -5.69 15.25
C ARG A 25 12.68 -5.53 15.52
N PHE A 26 12.22 -6.15 16.60
CA PHE A 26 10.83 -6.09 17.04
C PHE A 26 10.70 -5.00 18.10
N ILE A 27 9.70 -4.14 17.94
CA ILE A 27 9.46 -2.99 18.83
C ILE A 27 7.99 -2.95 19.19
N ASP A 28 7.70 -2.45 20.38
CA ASP A 28 6.32 -2.27 20.83
C ASP A 28 5.56 -1.24 19.96
N ARG A 29 4.23 -1.23 20.09
CA ARG A 29 3.35 -0.36 19.30
C ARG A 29 3.57 1.13 19.57
N SER A 30 3.98 1.49 20.78
CA SER A 30 4.25 2.89 21.16
C SER A 30 5.55 3.38 20.51
N ALA A 31 6.60 2.56 20.49
CA ALA A 31 7.86 2.85 19.83
C ALA A 31 7.67 2.97 18.32
N TYR A 32 6.87 2.09 17.71
CA TYR A 32 6.51 2.17 16.29
C TYR A 32 5.82 3.50 15.97
N ARG A 33 4.87 3.94 16.81
CA ARG A 33 4.16 5.21 16.62
C ARG A 33 5.10 6.41 16.73
N ARG A 34 5.96 6.44 17.76
CA ARG A 34 6.97 7.52 17.93
C ARG A 34 7.90 7.62 16.73
N LEU A 35 8.41 6.48 16.23
CA LEU A 35 9.24 6.49 15.02
C LEU A 35 8.50 7.07 13.82
N ARG A 36 7.22 6.73 13.66
CA ARG A 36 6.39 7.27 12.58
C ARG A 36 6.22 8.78 12.67
N GLU A 37 6.05 9.33 13.88
CA GLU A 37 5.93 10.77 14.13
C GLU A 37 7.20 11.56 13.76
N VAL A 38 8.37 10.94 13.90
CA VAL A 38 9.67 11.53 13.52
C VAL A 38 10.17 11.05 12.14
N ALA A 39 9.25 10.64 11.26
CA ALA A 39 9.57 10.19 9.89
C ALA A 39 10.63 9.07 9.82
N TRP A 40 10.57 8.15 10.79
CA TRP A 40 11.46 6.99 10.94
C TRP A 40 12.91 7.33 11.28
N GLN A 41 13.22 8.58 11.64
CA GLN A 41 14.56 8.97 12.07
C GLN A 41 14.89 8.37 13.44
N PRO A 42 15.91 7.51 13.56
CA PRO A 42 16.29 6.94 14.85
C PRO A 42 17.00 7.99 15.71
N SER A 43 16.79 7.91 17.04
CA SER A 43 17.61 8.67 17.99
C SER A 43 19.06 8.18 18.02
N GLN A 44 19.98 8.97 18.56
CA GLN A 44 21.36 8.52 18.77
C GLN A 44 21.46 7.22 19.57
N GLN A 45 20.64 7.10 20.63
CA GLN A 45 20.58 5.86 21.41
C GLN A 45 20.12 4.68 20.56
N GLN A 46 19.11 4.87 19.71
CA GLN A 46 18.64 3.83 18.81
C GLN A 46 19.71 3.45 17.77
N ILE A 47 20.49 4.40 17.25
CA ILE A 47 21.60 4.10 16.33
C ILE A 47 22.61 3.16 17.00
N LEU A 48 22.98 3.44 18.26
CA LEU A 48 23.90 2.63 19.05
C LEU A 48 23.30 1.24 19.37
N ASP A 49 22.09 1.20 19.94
CA ASP A 49 21.38 -0.04 20.29
C ASP A 49 21.14 -0.90 19.05
N TRP A 50 20.92 -0.23 17.91
CA TRP A 50 20.64 -0.90 16.66
C TRP A 50 21.88 -1.33 15.90
N GLN A 51 23.06 -0.88 16.34
CA GLN A 51 24.33 -1.09 15.67
C GLN A 51 24.23 -0.71 14.20
N LEU A 52 23.58 0.44 13.94
CA LEU A 52 23.52 0.97 12.59
C LEU A 52 24.92 1.43 12.16
N PRO A 53 25.31 1.19 10.90
CA PRO A 53 26.57 1.73 10.39
C PRO A 53 26.53 3.27 10.41
N GLU A 54 27.72 3.90 10.39
CA GLU A 54 27.85 5.36 10.34
C GLU A 54 27.07 5.97 9.16
N THR A 55 27.01 5.24 8.04
CA THR A 55 26.23 5.60 6.86
C THR A 55 25.17 4.55 6.56
N TYR A 56 23.91 4.96 6.49
CA TYR A 56 22.79 4.10 6.10
C TYR A 56 21.75 4.88 5.29
N THR A 57 20.98 4.15 4.48
CA THR A 57 19.82 4.69 3.78
C THR A 57 18.55 4.32 4.54
N LEU A 58 17.81 5.32 4.99
CA LEU A 58 16.51 5.11 5.62
C LEU A 58 15.44 4.87 4.54
N LEU A 59 14.72 3.77 4.65
CA LEU A 59 13.54 3.46 3.83
C LEU A 59 12.30 3.53 4.72
N PRO A 60 11.54 4.64 4.69
CA PRO A 60 10.33 4.81 5.49
C PRO A 60 9.24 3.78 5.18
N GLU A 61 8.28 3.64 6.11
CA GLU A 61 7.07 2.84 5.90
C GLU A 61 6.36 3.22 4.59
N GLY A 62 5.88 2.20 3.87
CA GLY A 62 5.22 2.37 2.58
C GLY A 62 6.15 2.81 1.45
N GLY A 63 7.48 2.78 1.67
CA GLY A 63 8.48 3.19 0.70
C GLY A 63 8.47 4.69 0.41
N SER A 64 7.88 5.51 1.28
CA SER A 64 7.74 6.95 1.03
C SER A 64 9.09 7.66 0.89
N GLY A 65 9.13 8.72 0.09
CA GLY A 65 10.34 9.51 -0.17
C GLY A 65 10.61 9.73 -1.66
N PRO A 66 11.78 10.28 -2.02
CA PRO A 66 12.10 10.66 -3.40
C PRO A 66 11.99 9.50 -4.41
N TYR A 67 12.46 8.30 -4.04
CA TYR A 67 12.39 7.14 -4.93
C TYR A 67 10.95 6.69 -5.23
N ASN A 68 10.02 6.84 -4.28
CA ASN A 68 8.61 6.57 -4.54
C ASN A 68 8.01 7.56 -5.55
N GLN A 69 8.39 8.84 -5.47
CA GLN A 69 7.95 9.84 -6.45
C GLN A 69 8.49 9.52 -7.86
N LEU A 70 9.74 9.08 -7.96
CA LEU A 70 10.33 8.64 -9.23
C LEU A 70 9.57 7.45 -9.82
N GLY A 71 9.31 6.41 -9.01
CA GLY A 71 8.56 5.24 -9.44
C GLY A 71 7.11 5.58 -9.84
N CYS A 72 6.43 6.44 -9.09
CA CYS A 72 5.07 6.85 -9.44
C CYS A 72 5.02 7.72 -10.70
N ARG A 73 6.09 8.47 -10.99
CA ARG A 73 6.21 9.20 -12.26
C ARG A 73 6.32 8.25 -13.45
N GLN A 74 7.14 7.20 -13.34
CA GLN A 74 7.23 6.17 -14.36
C GLN A 74 5.89 5.45 -14.54
N LEU A 75 5.24 5.08 -13.43
CA LEU A 75 3.91 4.47 -13.46
C LEU A 75 2.87 5.35 -14.18
N TRP A 76 2.86 6.67 -13.91
CA TRP A 76 1.96 7.57 -14.64
C TRP A 76 2.27 7.63 -16.14
N GLN A 77 3.56 7.68 -16.51
CA GLN A 77 3.97 7.68 -17.93
C GLN A 77 3.51 6.42 -18.65
N GLU A 78 3.59 5.26 -18.02
CA GLU A 78 3.09 3.99 -18.57
C GLU A 78 1.56 4.03 -18.75
N ILE A 79 0.83 4.52 -17.74
CA ILE A 79 -0.63 4.66 -17.81
C ILE A 79 -1.04 5.61 -18.94
N GLU A 80 -0.37 6.75 -19.06
CA GLU A 80 -0.64 7.76 -20.09
C GLU A 80 -0.34 7.23 -21.49
N ALA A 81 0.74 6.46 -21.65
CA ALA A 81 1.12 5.84 -22.93
C ALA A 81 0.07 4.83 -23.42
N GLU A 82 -0.56 4.09 -22.52
CA GLU A 82 -1.65 3.15 -22.85
C GLU A 82 -2.98 3.87 -23.16
N GLY A 83 -3.05 5.19 -22.93
CA GLY A 83 -4.22 6.04 -23.16
C GLY A 83 -4.79 6.62 -21.87
N HIS A 84 -5.28 7.86 -21.97
CA HIS A 84 -5.74 8.67 -20.85
C HIS A 84 -6.93 8.04 -20.10
N PRO A 85 -6.80 7.75 -18.80
CA PRO A 85 -7.90 7.21 -18.00
C PRO A 85 -8.84 8.30 -17.49
N GLU A 86 -10.14 8.00 -17.48
CA GLU A 86 -11.13 8.82 -16.77
C GLU A 86 -11.06 8.58 -15.27
N HIS A 87 -10.69 7.36 -14.86
CA HIS A 87 -10.67 6.96 -13.46
C HIS A 87 -9.50 6.03 -13.15
N ILE A 88 -8.78 6.33 -12.07
CA ILE A 88 -7.78 5.44 -11.47
C ILE A 88 -8.28 4.94 -10.11
N TRP A 89 -8.17 3.64 -9.89
CA TRP A 89 -8.49 2.98 -8.63
C TRP A 89 -7.25 2.33 -8.03
N LEU A 90 -7.04 2.49 -6.73
CA LEU A 90 -5.95 1.84 -6.01
C LEU A 90 -6.25 1.65 -4.52
N ALA A 91 -5.57 0.69 -3.91
CA ALA A 91 -5.58 0.53 -2.47
C ALA A 91 -4.57 1.46 -1.79
N ALA A 92 -4.81 1.81 -0.53
CA ALA A 92 -3.84 2.51 0.31
C ALA A 92 -3.69 1.90 1.70
N GLY A 93 -2.45 1.86 2.18
CA GLY A 93 -2.13 1.78 3.61
C GLY A 93 -1.61 3.12 4.12
N THR A 94 -0.50 3.61 3.57
CA THR A 94 0.10 4.91 3.90
C THR A 94 -0.29 6.04 2.94
N GLY A 95 -0.98 5.73 1.83
CA GLY A 95 -1.30 6.69 0.77
C GLY A 95 -0.09 7.16 -0.06
N SER A 96 1.10 6.57 0.10
CA SER A 96 2.32 7.00 -0.60
C SER A 96 2.19 6.89 -2.12
N THR A 97 1.68 5.76 -2.64
CA THR A 97 1.43 5.58 -4.07
C THR A 97 0.42 6.60 -4.63
N ALA A 98 -0.69 6.85 -3.93
CA ALA A 98 -1.69 7.82 -4.37
C ALA A 98 -1.10 9.24 -4.45
N ARG A 99 -0.34 9.66 -3.44
CA ARG A 99 0.34 10.96 -3.44
C ARG A 99 1.41 11.05 -4.53
N GLY A 100 2.18 10.00 -4.73
CA GLY A 100 3.17 9.92 -5.80
C GLY A 100 2.53 10.09 -7.18
N LEU A 101 1.39 9.44 -7.43
CA LEU A 101 0.62 9.59 -8.67
C LEU A 101 0.08 11.02 -8.85
N LEU A 102 -0.52 11.60 -7.81
CA LEU A 102 -0.99 12.99 -7.85
C LEU A 102 0.12 13.98 -8.21
N HIS A 103 1.34 13.74 -7.73
CA HIS A 103 2.52 14.53 -8.09
C HIS A 103 3.06 14.27 -9.50
N ALA A 104 2.77 13.11 -10.09
CA ALA A 104 3.17 12.75 -11.44
C ALA A 104 2.20 13.27 -12.52
N MET A 105 0.91 13.31 -12.23
CA MET A 105 -0.16 13.71 -13.16
C MET A 105 -0.13 15.20 -13.51
N PRO A 106 -0.59 15.64 -14.68
CA PRO A 106 -0.72 17.07 -14.99
C PRO A 106 -1.53 17.85 -13.94
N ILE A 107 -1.17 19.11 -13.71
CA ILE A 107 -1.98 20.01 -12.89
C ILE A 107 -3.36 20.16 -13.54
N ASN A 108 -4.43 20.12 -12.73
CA ASN A 108 -5.83 20.13 -13.16
C ASN A 108 -6.24 18.95 -14.05
N SER A 109 -5.56 17.80 -13.93
CA SER A 109 -5.98 16.56 -14.61
C SER A 109 -7.42 16.21 -14.25
N THR A 110 -8.21 15.85 -15.26
CA THR A 110 -9.63 15.46 -15.10
C THR A 110 -9.79 14.02 -14.63
N THR A 111 -8.76 13.17 -14.79
CA THR A 111 -8.73 11.82 -14.25
C THR A 111 -9.06 11.81 -12.75
N HIS A 112 -10.14 11.13 -12.39
CA HIS A 112 -10.53 10.93 -10.99
C HIS A 112 -9.69 9.83 -10.35
N ILE A 113 -9.26 10.02 -9.10
CA ILE A 113 -8.59 8.98 -8.31
C ILE A 113 -9.50 8.50 -7.19
N THR A 114 -9.82 7.21 -7.15
CA THR A 114 -10.45 6.58 -5.97
C THR A 114 -9.44 5.73 -5.22
N VAL A 115 -9.26 6.06 -3.94
CA VAL A 115 -8.40 5.34 -3.01
C VAL A 115 -9.26 4.53 -2.04
N ILE A 116 -9.04 3.21 -2.00
CA ILE A 116 -9.62 2.33 -0.98
C ILE A 116 -8.60 2.14 0.14
N SER A 117 -8.82 2.79 1.28
CA SER A 117 -7.96 2.65 2.45
C SER A 117 -8.23 1.33 3.16
N ALA A 118 -7.24 0.44 3.16
CA ALA A 118 -7.32 -0.81 3.91
C ALA A 118 -7.17 -0.60 5.43
N VAL A 119 -6.69 0.56 5.86
CA VAL A 119 -6.39 0.89 7.25
C VAL A 119 -7.52 1.71 7.84
N LYS A 120 -8.24 1.13 8.80
CA LYS A 120 -9.29 1.83 9.54
C LYS A 120 -8.70 3.01 10.30
N GLY A 121 -9.28 4.20 10.11
CA GLY A 121 -8.89 5.42 10.83
C GLY A 121 -7.59 6.06 10.33
N ALA A 122 -7.23 5.84 9.07
CA ALA A 122 -6.11 6.48 8.39
C ALA A 122 -6.39 7.97 8.04
N HIS A 123 -6.89 8.73 9.02
CA HIS A 123 -7.37 10.10 8.83
C HIS A 123 -6.26 11.06 8.41
N GLN A 124 -5.03 10.82 8.91
CA GLN A 124 -3.89 11.66 8.54
C GLN A 124 -3.47 11.41 7.10
N GLU A 125 -3.42 10.14 6.68
CA GLU A 125 -3.10 9.73 5.33
C GLU A 125 -4.14 10.23 4.33
N ALA A 126 -5.43 10.14 4.71
CA ALA A 126 -6.54 10.69 3.94
C ALA A 126 -6.39 12.21 3.79
N LYS A 127 -6.17 12.93 4.90
CA LYS A 127 -6.01 14.40 4.90
C LYS A 127 -4.82 14.84 4.05
N GLU A 128 -3.68 14.19 4.18
CA GLU A 128 -2.48 14.48 3.40
C GLU A 128 -2.71 14.23 1.92
N THR A 129 -3.32 13.09 1.57
CA THR A 129 -3.58 12.72 0.17
C THR A 129 -4.58 13.68 -0.48
N THR A 130 -5.69 13.98 0.20
CA THR A 130 -6.70 14.94 -0.26
C THR A 130 -6.12 16.33 -0.38
N SER A 131 -5.26 16.77 0.55
CA SER A 131 -4.57 18.06 0.46
C SER A 131 -3.72 18.13 -0.82
N VAL A 132 -2.91 17.11 -1.11
CA VAL A 132 -2.13 17.07 -2.35
C VAL A 132 -3.03 17.14 -3.58
N ALA A 133 -4.13 16.39 -3.60
CA ALA A 133 -5.08 16.41 -4.72
C ALA A 133 -5.70 17.79 -4.94
N MET A 134 -6.14 18.46 -3.86
CA MET A 134 -6.67 19.83 -3.91
C MET A 134 -5.65 20.83 -4.46
N HIS A 135 -4.40 20.80 -3.97
CA HIS A 135 -3.34 21.69 -4.46
C HIS A 135 -3.00 21.45 -5.94
N ARG A 136 -3.23 20.23 -6.45
CA ARG A 136 -3.00 19.85 -7.84
C ARG A 136 -4.22 20.07 -8.73
N GLY A 137 -5.39 20.39 -8.16
CA GLY A 137 -6.65 20.49 -8.90
C GLY A 137 -7.15 19.15 -9.46
N ILE A 138 -6.80 18.03 -8.82
CA ILE A 138 -7.14 16.68 -9.29
C ILE A 138 -8.30 16.13 -8.44
N PRO A 139 -9.38 15.61 -9.04
CA PRO A 139 -10.48 15.04 -8.28
C PRO A 139 -10.07 13.72 -7.60
N LEU A 140 -10.34 13.62 -6.29
CA LEU A 140 -9.99 12.46 -5.49
C LEU A 140 -11.12 12.07 -4.53
N THR A 141 -11.40 10.77 -4.46
CA THR A 141 -12.26 10.16 -3.42
C THR A 141 -11.42 9.22 -2.57
N TRP A 142 -11.43 9.44 -1.26
CA TRP A 142 -10.85 8.52 -0.29
C TRP A 142 -11.96 7.76 0.42
N ILE A 143 -11.93 6.43 0.34
CA ILE A 143 -12.91 5.54 0.98
C ILE A 143 -12.20 4.80 2.11
N ASP A 144 -12.61 5.05 3.35
CA ASP A 144 -12.19 4.24 4.49
C ASP A 144 -12.94 2.91 4.47
N GLU A 145 -12.22 1.84 4.09
CA GLU A 145 -12.83 0.52 4.01
C GLU A 145 -13.13 -0.01 5.41
N THR A 146 -14.42 -0.22 5.68
CA THR A 146 -14.92 -0.72 6.97
C THR A 146 -15.88 -1.90 6.86
N THR A 147 -16.25 -2.30 5.64
CA THR A 147 -17.15 -3.40 5.30
C THR A 147 -16.62 -4.77 5.76
N PHE A 148 -15.30 -5.00 5.68
CA PHE A 148 -14.68 -6.31 5.89
C PHE A 148 -14.00 -6.46 7.26
N GLY A 149 -14.29 -5.55 8.20
CA GLY A 149 -13.72 -5.57 9.56
C GLY A 149 -12.37 -4.87 9.71
N GLY A 150 -11.88 -4.19 8.67
CA GLY A 150 -10.70 -3.34 8.69
C GLY A 150 -9.39 -4.03 8.27
N PHE A 151 -8.26 -3.51 8.77
CA PHE A 151 -6.94 -3.90 8.28
C PHE A 151 -6.62 -5.37 8.55
N ALA A 152 -6.18 -6.08 7.50
CA ALA A 152 -5.87 -7.51 7.53
C ALA A 152 -7.05 -8.41 7.99
N LYS A 153 -8.28 -7.92 7.91
CA LYS A 153 -9.51 -8.70 8.11
C LYS A 153 -10.15 -9.01 6.77
N SER A 154 -10.82 -10.16 6.73
CA SER A 154 -11.60 -10.65 5.60
C SER A 154 -12.88 -11.29 6.13
N ASN A 155 -13.94 -11.29 5.32
CA ASN A 155 -15.19 -11.98 5.59
C ASN A 155 -15.61 -12.83 4.39
N THR A 156 -16.70 -13.58 4.51
CA THR A 156 -17.20 -14.46 3.44
C THR A 156 -17.45 -13.73 2.12
N GLN A 157 -17.96 -12.50 2.17
CA GLN A 157 -18.27 -11.73 0.96
C GLN A 157 -17.01 -11.31 0.20
N LEU A 158 -16.00 -10.81 0.90
CA LEU A 158 -14.71 -10.46 0.29
C LEU A 158 -14.05 -11.70 -0.33
N GLU A 159 -14.12 -12.83 0.38
CA GLU A 159 -13.54 -14.08 -0.07
C GLU A 159 -14.24 -14.64 -1.31
N GLN A 160 -15.58 -14.52 -1.39
CA GLN A 160 -16.35 -14.91 -2.58
C GLN A 160 -15.99 -14.06 -3.80
N SER A 161 -15.97 -12.74 -3.65
CA SER A 161 -15.59 -11.82 -4.75
C SER A 161 -14.14 -12.08 -5.21
N ARG A 162 -13.22 -12.32 -4.26
CA ARG A 162 -11.84 -12.69 -4.54
C ARG A 162 -11.72 -14.01 -5.32
N GLN A 163 -12.46 -15.04 -4.93
CA GLN A 163 -12.48 -16.34 -5.60
C GLN A 163 -13.09 -16.26 -6.99
N ALA A 164 -14.19 -15.52 -7.16
CA ALA A 164 -14.81 -15.30 -8.46
C ALA A 164 -13.86 -14.59 -9.43
N PHE A 165 -13.17 -13.54 -8.97
CA PHE A 165 -12.15 -12.86 -9.77
C PHE A 165 -11.01 -13.80 -10.18
N GLN A 166 -10.50 -14.60 -9.24
CA GLN A 166 -9.44 -15.56 -9.51
C GLN A 166 -9.88 -16.63 -10.51
N GLN A 167 -11.11 -17.14 -10.41
CA GLN A 167 -11.65 -18.12 -11.35
C GLN A 167 -11.79 -17.54 -12.77
N ALA A 168 -12.18 -16.27 -12.88
CA ALA A 168 -12.37 -15.62 -14.17
C ALA A 168 -11.06 -15.19 -14.85
N THR A 169 -10.03 -14.84 -14.07
CA THR A 169 -8.82 -14.17 -14.60
C THR A 169 -7.52 -14.94 -14.39
N ASN A 170 -7.53 -15.96 -13.52
CA ASN A 170 -6.35 -16.63 -12.99
C ASN A 170 -5.38 -15.71 -12.22
N ILE A 171 -5.82 -14.50 -11.85
CA ILE A 171 -5.03 -13.54 -11.06
C ILE A 171 -5.42 -13.65 -9.59
N TYR A 172 -4.41 -13.73 -8.73
CA TYR A 172 -4.60 -13.85 -7.28
C TYR A 172 -4.56 -12.48 -6.61
N LEU A 173 -5.64 -12.13 -5.91
CA LEU A 173 -5.70 -10.90 -5.13
C LEU A 173 -5.34 -11.13 -3.67
N ASP A 174 -4.62 -10.19 -3.08
CA ASP A 174 -4.42 -10.18 -1.63
C ASP A 174 -5.69 -9.71 -0.90
N PRO A 175 -6.05 -10.33 0.23
CA PRO A 175 -7.27 -9.98 0.96
C PRO A 175 -7.14 -8.65 1.73
N VAL A 176 -5.94 -8.09 1.86
CA VAL A 176 -5.70 -6.90 2.68
C VAL A 176 -5.99 -5.63 1.89
N TYR A 177 -5.61 -5.60 0.62
CA TYR A 177 -5.64 -4.42 -0.24
C TYR A 177 -6.42 -4.66 -1.54
N ASN A 178 -5.93 -5.50 -2.44
CA ASN A 178 -6.42 -5.56 -3.81
C ASN A 178 -7.80 -6.22 -3.94
N ALA A 179 -8.12 -7.23 -3.13
CA ALA A 179 -9.47 -7.80 -3.11
C ALA A 179 -10.53 -6.76 -2.71
N LYS A 180 -10.18 -5.80 -1.84
CA LYS A 180 -11.10 -4.75 -1.40
C LYS A 180 -11.37 -3.74 -2.52
N VAL A 181 -10.33 -3.37 -3.27
CA VAL A 181 -10.50 -2.51 -4.46
C VAL A 181 -11.38 -3.20 -5.48
N TRP A 182 -11.10 -4.46 -5.77
CA TRP A 182 -11.91 -5.25 -6.69
C TRP A 182 -13.38 -5.30 -6.27
N TRP A 183 -13.64 -5.61 -5.00
CA TRP A 183 -15.01 -5.66 -4.49
C TRP A 183 -15.73 -4.31 -4.67
N HIS A 184 -15.07 -3.20 -4.36
CA HIS A 184 -15.66 -1.87 -4.56
C HIS A 184 -15.90 -1.55 -6.04
N LEU A 185 -15.01 -1.95 -6.94
CA LEU A 185 -15.20 -1.81 -8.38
C LEU A 185 -16.41 -2.61 -8.86
N GLU A 186 -16.52 -3.88 -8.47
CA GLU A 186 -17.61 -4.79 -8.84
C GLU A 186 -18.97 -4.30 -8.35
N HIS A 187 -19.02 -3.61 -7.21
CA HIS A 187 -20.26 -3.16 -6.57
C HIS A 187 -20.55 -1.66 -6.77
N ASN A 188 -19.72 -0.94 -7.53
CA ASN A 188 -19.96 0.47 -7.82
C ASN A 188 -20.85 0.61 -9.06
N GLN A 189 -22.10 1.00 -8.84
CA GLN A 189 -23.09 1.19 -9.91
C GLN A 189 -22.90 2.49 -10.70
N SER A 190 -22.01 3.37 -10.25
CA SER A 190 -21.81 4.72 -10.80
C SER A 190 -20.41 4.90 -11.39
N LEU A 191 -19.80 3.83 -11.90
CA LEU A 191 -18.52 3.96 -12.61
C LEU A 191 -18.71 4.79 -13.88
N PRO A 192 -17.79 5.74 -14.16
CA PRO A 192 -17.92 6.61 -15.32
C PRO A 192 -17.82 5.80 -16.62
N SER A 193 -18.46 6.29 -17.68
CA SER A 193 -18.19 5.81 -19.03
C SER A 193 -16.76 6.21 -19.43
N GLY A 194 -15.93 5.23 -19.78
CA GLY A 194 -14.57 5.50 -20.27
C GLY A 194 -13.56 4.48 -19.76
N LYS A 195 -12.28 4.85 -19.87
CA LYS A 195 -11.18 3.98 -19.47
C LYS A 195 -10.96 4.07 -17.96
N ILE A 196 -11.10 2.94 -17.29
CA ILE A 196 -10.82 2.78 -15.87
C ILE A 196 -9.52 1.97 -15.73
N VAL A 197 -8.58 2.51 -14.97
CA VAL A 197 -7.32 1.84 -14.64
C VAL A 197 -7.34 1.46 -13.17
N TRP A 198 -7.28 0.17 -12.88
CA TRP A 198 -7.02 -0.32 -11.53
C TRP A 198 -5.54 -0.65 -11.37
N ILE A 199 -4.88 0.04 -10.44
CA ILE A 199 -3.49 -0.22 -10.08
C ILE A 199 -3.45 -1.34 -9.06
N HIS A 200 -3.20 -2.56 -9.53
CA HIS A 200 -2.98 -3.72 -8.68
C HIS A 200 -1.57 -3.66 -8.06
N THR A 201 -1.50 -3.41 -6.75
CA THR A 201 -0.24 -3.13 -6.03
C THR A 201 0.49 -4.40 -5.54
N GLY A 202 0.21 -5.56 -6.14
CA GLY A 202 0.73 -6.86 -5.70
C GLY A 202 0.14 -7.32 -4.35
N GLY A 203 1.00 -7.73 -3.41
CA GLY A 203 0.58 -8.13 -2.05
C GLY A 203 0.14 -9.59 -1.92
N PHE A 204 -0.24 -10.26 -3.01
CA PHE A 204 -0.49 -11.70 -2.99
C PHE A 204 0.83 -12.43 -2.75
N ARG A 205 0.79 -13.40 -1.84
CA ARG A 205 1.94 -14.23 -1.51
C ARG A 205 1.47 -15.68 -1.52
N PRO A 206 1.95 -16.51 -2.45
CA PRO A 206 1.74 -17.94 -2.32
C PRO A 206 2.42 -18.41 -1.01
N PRO A 207 1.90 -19.47 -0.38
CA PRO A 207 2.61 -20.13 0.71
C PRO A 207 4.05 -20.41 0.26
N ILE A 208 5.05 -20.07 1.08
CA ILE A 208 6.43 -20.43 0.78
C ILE A 208 6.53 -21.94 0.92
N THR A 209 6.34 -22.68 -0.17
CA THR A 209 6.59 -24.11 -0.19
C THR A 209 8.09 -24.31 0.06
N THR A 210 8.43 -24.86 1.22
CA THR A 210 9.75 -25.44 1.45
C THR A 210 9.88 -26.68 0.59
N THR A 211 10.11 -26.50 -0.70
CA THR A 211 10.49 -27.57 -1.61
C THR A 211 11.80 -27.21 -2.31
N ALA A 212 12.81 -28.00 -1.98
CA ALA A 212 14.08 -28.25 -2.68
C ALA A 212 15.14 -27.13 -2.70
N LEU A 213 15.91 -27.03 -1.61
CA LEU A 213 17.37 -27.14 -1.77
C LEU A 213 17.69 -28.62 -1.54
N GLY A 214 17.69 -29.37 -2.63
CA GLY A 214 18.29 -30.71 -2.72
C GLY A 214 19.65 -30.58 -3.40
#